data_AF-A0A498Q3N3-F1
#
_entry.id   AF-A0A498Q3N3-F1
#
_cell.length_a   1.000
_cell.length_b   1.000
_cell.length_c   1.000
_cell.angle_alpha   90.00
_cell.angle_beta   90.00
_cell.angle_gamma   90.00
#
_symmetry.space_group_name_H-M   'P 1'
#
loop_
_entity.id
_entity.type
_entity.pdbx_description
1 polymer ?
#
loop_
_entity_poly.entity_id
_entity_poly.type
_entity_poly.pdbx_seq_one_letter_code
_entity_poly.pdbx_strand_id
1 'polypeptide(L)' 'MLRLIARHADEWKMPASEGPQLWGDVNARLGKACAEVGRNPAEVRRFGQVPLRVSDL' A
#
# COMPACT_ATOMS: atom_id res chain seq x y z
N MET A 1 -5.48 5.53 9.30
CA MET A 1 -4.21 4.79 9.22
C MET A 1 -3.23 5.37 8.19
N LEU A 2 -3.61 5.60 6.93
CA LEU A 2 -2.69 6.06 5.86
C LEU A 2 -1.84 7.30 6.20
N ARG A 3 -2.37 8.27 6.96
CA ARG A 3 -1.61 9.46 7.35
C ARG A 3 -0.47 9.16 8.35
N LEU A 4 -0.60 8.14 9.19
CA LEU A 4 0.50 7.67 10.05
C LEU A 4 1.59 7.02 9.20
N ILE A 5 1.20 6.21 8.21
CA ILE A 5 2.12 5.57 7.27
C ILE A 5 2.87 6.64 6.48
N ALA A 6 2.16 7.62 5.92
CA ALA A 6 2.75 8.73 5.20
C ALA A 6 3.80 9.48 6.05
N ARG A 7 3.53 9.71 7.34
CA ARG A 7 4.48 10.42 8.22
C ARG A 7 5.68 9.59 8.66
N HIS A 8 5.54 8.28 8.86
CA HIS A 8 6.51 7.53 9.67
C HIS A 8 7.01 6.24 9.05
N ALA A 9 6.34 5.69 8.05
CA ALA A 9 6.74 4.41 7.49
C ALA A 9 7.68 4.61 6.31
N ASP A 10 8.86 3.98 6.36
CA ASP A 10 9.73 3.85 5.20
C ASP A 10 9.35 2.63 4.37
N GLU A 11 8.85 1.59 5.04
CA GLU A 11 8.29 0.41 4.40
C GLU A 11 6.90 0.09 4.93
N TRP A 12 5.99 -0.33 4.05
CA TRP A 12 4.64 -0.73 4.42
C TRP A 12 4.20 -2.00 3.69
N LYS A 13 3.93 -3.05 4.48
CA LYS A 13 3.19 -4.24 4.01
C LYS A 13 1.73 -3.87 3.83
N MET A 14 1.30 -3.71 2.59
CA MET A 14 -0.08 -3.40 2.26
C MET A 14 -0.99 -4.58 2.65
N PRO A 15 -2.17 -4.31 3.24
CA PRO A 15 -3.16 -5.34 3.48
C PRO A 15 -3.58 -5.97 2.14
N ALA A 16 -3.50 -7.30 2.07
CA ALA A 16 -3.83 -8.09 0.88
C ALA A 16 -5.16 -8.86 1.04
N SER A 17 -5.89 -8.64 2.14
CA SER A 17 -7.12 -9.36 2.50
C SER A 17 -8.24 -9.18 1.48
N GLU A 18 -8.24 -8.09 0.73
CA GLU A 18 -9.27 -7.80 -0.27
C GLU A 18 -8.77 -8.02 -1.72
N GLY A 19 -7.59 -8.61 -1.88
CA GLY A 19 -7.03 -8.99 -3.18
C GLY A 19 -6.18 -7.90 -3.86
N PRO A 20 -5.37 -8.27 -4.88
CA PRO A 20 -4.47 -7.34 -5.57
C PRO A 20 -5.19 -6.18 -6.28
N GLN A 21 -6.45 -6.38 -6.67
CA GLN A 21 -7.25 -5.41 -7.44
C GLN A 21 -7.40 -4.07 -6.71
N LEU A 22 -7.40 -4.07 -5.37
CA LEU A 22 -7.60 -2.88 -4.56
C LEU A 22 -6.30 -2.10 -4.25
N TRP A 23 -5.14 -2.62 -4.63
CA TRP A 23 -3.87 -1.92 -4.42
C TRP A 23 -3.80 -0.58 -5.16
N GLY A 24 -4.46 -0.45 -6.31
CA GLY A 24 -4.55 0.81 -7.04
C GLY A 24 -5.18 1.92 -6.21
N ASP A 25 -6.35 1.66 -5.64
CA ASP A 25 -7.09 2.62 -4.82
C ASP A 25 -6.34 2.97 -3.53
N VAL A 26 -5.75 1.95 -2.88
CA VAL A 26 -4.93 2.16 -1.68
C VAL A 26 -3.70 3.03 -2.00
N ASN A 27 -3.04 2.80 -3.13
CA ASN A 27 -1.91 3.59 -3.58
C ASN A 27 -2.30 5.05 -3.87
N ALA A 28 -3.44 5.27 -4.53
CA ALA A 28 -3.94 6.61 -4.81
C ALA A 28 -4.26 7.37 -3.50
N ARG A 29 -4.88 6.69 -2.53
CA ARG A 29 -5.18 7.26 -1.21
C ARG A 29 -3.92 7.55 -0.39
N LEU A 30 -2.92 6.68 -0.45
CA LEU A 30 -1.61 6.94 0.18
C LEU A 30 -0.92 8.15 -0.47
N GLY A 31 -0.98 8.26 -1.81
CA GLY A 31 -0.44 9.42 -2.53
C GLY A 31 -1.03 10.75 -2.05
N LYS A 32 -2.35 10.81 -1.87
CA LYS A 32 -3.04 11.97 -1.26
C LYS A 32 -2.54 12.24 0.16
N ALA A 33 -2.44 11.21 0.99
CA ALA A 33 -1.96 11.35 2.37
C ALA A 33 -0.49 11.82 2.45
N CYS A 34 0.38 11.40 1.52
CA CYS A 34 1.75 11.88 1.41
C CYS A 34 1.79 13.36 0.99
N ALA A 35 0.96 13.77 0.02
CA ALA A 35 0.83 15.17 -0.37
C ALA A 35 0.38 16.06 0.80
N GLU A 36 -0.58 15.60 1.61
CA GLU A 36 -1.05 16.32 2.81
C GLU A 36 0.04 16.56 3.87
N VAL A 37 1.09 15.74 3.90
CA VAL A 37 2.18 15.84 4.88
C VAL A 37 3.51 16.29 4.25
N GLY A 38 3.50 16.67 2.97
CA GLY A 38 4.68 17.14 2.26
C GLY A 38 5.74 16.06 1.98
N ARG A 39 5.35 14.79 1.92
CA ARG A 39 6.27 13.67 1.66
C ARG A 39 6.19 13.20 0.21
N ASN A 40 7.34 12.84 -0.38
CA ASN A 40 7.35 12.14 -1.66
C ASN A 40 6.81 10.71 -1.46
N PRO A 41 5.71 10.30 -2.10
CA PRO A 41 5.15 8.96 -1.93
C PRO A 41 6.12 7.85 -2.36
N ALA A 42 7.11 8.12 -3.21
CA ALA A 42 8.12 7.14 -3.61
C ALA A 42 9.08 6.75 -2.47
N GLU A 43 9.14 7.54 -1.40
CA GLU A 43 9.95 7.23 -0.20
C GLU A 43 9.32 6.16 0.68
N VAL A 44 8.04 5.81 0.46
CA VAL A 44 7.38 4.70 1.15
C VAL A 44 7.45 3.48 0.24
N ARG A 45 8.36 2.55 0.54
CA ARG A 45 8.47 1.25 -0.13
C ARG A 45 7.26 0.40 0.24
N ARG A 46 6.55 -0.07 -0.77
CA ARG A 46 5.28 -0.81 -0.61
C ARG A 46 5.42 -2.22 -1.13
N PHE A 47 4.90 -3.17 -0.39
CA PHE A 47 4.85 -4.57 -0.80
C PHE A 47 3.59 -5.23 -0.28
N GLY A 48 3.08 -6.22 -1.00
CA GLY A 48 1.95 -7.03 -0.59
C GLY A 48 2.30 -8.50 -0.70
N GLN A 49 1.58 -9.34 0.05
CA GLN A 49 1.71 -10.79 -0.04
C GLN A 49 0.40 -11.36 -0.56
N VAL A 50 0.47 -12.04 -1.71
CA VAL A 50 -0.71 -12.68 -2.32
C VAL A 50 -0.62 -14.17 -2.05
N PRO A 51 -1.61 -14.79 -1.39
CA PRO A 51 -1.67 -16.23 -1.31
C PRO A 51 -1.98 -16.79 -2.70
N LEU A 52 -1.07 -17.60 -3.22
CA LEU A 52 -1.34 -18.39 -4.43
C LEU A 52 -2.11 -19.64 -4.00
N ARG A 53 -3.29 -19.86 -4.58
CA ARG A 53 -3.88 -21.20 -4.63
C ARG A 53 -3.59 -21.77 -6.00
N VAL A 54 -2.88 -22.89 -6.02
CA VAL A 54 -2.89 -23.74 -7.21
C VAL A 54 -4.33 -24.24 -7.32
N SER A 55 -4.99 -23.89 -8.42
CA SER A 55 -6.24 -24.54 -8.81
C SER A 55 -5.83 -25.70 -9.72
N ASP A 56 -6.39 -26.88 -9.45
CA ASP A 56 -5.90 -28.18 -9.95
C ASP A 56 -5.69 -28.22 -11.48
N LEU A 57 -4.64 -28.95 -11.87
CA LEU A 57 -4.37 -29.43 -13.24
C LEU A 57 -5.58 -30.20 -13.82
#